data_AF-A0A524P675-F1
#
_entry.id   AF-A0A524P675-F1
#
_cell.length_a   1.000
_cell.length_b   1.000
_cell.length_c   1.000
_cell.angle_alpha   90.00
_cell.angle_beta   90.00
_cell.angle_gamma   90.00
#
_symmetry.space_group_name_H-M   'P 1'
#
loop_
_entity.id
_entity.type
_entity.pdbx_description
1 polymer ?
#
loop_
_entity_poly.entity_id
_entity_poly.type
_entity_poly.pdbx_seq_one_letter_code
_entity_poly.pdbx_strand_id
1 'polypeptide(L)' 'MMAPVDWRAAWKRGVTPWDAGTSPPALQRLVDLGTVPSGRVLVPGCGTGYDLAALARSDREVVGIDLSEDARRAFMTA' A
#
# COMPACT_ATOMS: atom_id res chain seq x y z
N MET A 1 13.20 -24.36 -9.48
CA MET A 1 11.91 -23.69 -9.26
C MET A 1 11.98 -23.02 -7.90
N MET A 2 11.75 -21.70 -7.82
CA MET A 2 11.79 -20.98 -6.54
C MET A 2 10.50 -21.27 -5.78
N ALA A 3 10.59 -21.61 -4.49
CA ALA A 3 9.41 -21.79 -3.66
C ALA A 3 8.62 -20.46 -3.58
N PRO A 4 7.29 -20.50 -3.50
CA PRO A 4 6.49 -19.30 -3.35
C PRO A 4 6.88 -18.54 -2.08
N VAL A 5 6.92 -17.21 -2.17
CA VAL A 5 7.25 -16.33 -1.03
C VAL A 5 6.12 -16.41 0.01
N ASP A 6 6.46 -16.73 1.25
CA ASP A 6 5.54 -16.60 2.38
C ASP A 6 5.54 -15.14 2.88
N TRP A 7 4.61 -14.35 2.33
CA TRP A 7 4.43 -12.94 2.67
C TRP A 7 4.14 -12.69 4.15
N ARG A 8 3.32 -13.55 4.78
CA ARG A 8 3.00 -13.41 6.21
C ARG A 8 4.24 -13.64 7.07
N ALA A 9 5.04 -14.65 6.75
CA ALA A 9 6.26 -14.93 7.50
C ALA A 9 7.33 -13.86 7.28
N ALA A 10 7.41 -13.26 6.08
CA ALA A 10 8.33 -12.16 5.81
C ALA A 10 7.98 -10.91 6.64
N TRP A 11 6.71 -10.51 6.68
CA TRP A 11 6.23 -9.43 7.56
C TRP A 11 6.54 -9.72 9.04
N LYS A 12 6.20 -10.92 9.53
CA LYS A 12 6.49 -11.32 10.93
C LYS A 12 7.97 -11.24 11.30
N ARG A 13 8.87 -11.49 10.34
CA ARG A 13 10.32 -11.40 10.55
C ARG A 13 10.88 -10.00 10.30
N GLY A 14 10.05 -9.03 9.90
CA GLY A 14 10.50 -7.69 9.49
C GLY A 14 11.35 -7.69 8.21
N VAL A 15 11.27 -8.73 7.39
CA VAL A 15 12.02 -8.83 6.13
C VAL A 15 11.14 -8.30 5.01
N THR A 16 11.08 -6.98 4.87
CA THR A 16 10.21 -6.27 3.91
C THR A 16 11.03 -5.43 2.92
N PRO A 17 11.91 -6.02 2.10
CA PRO A 17 12.78 -5.28 1.18
C PRO A 17 12.02 -4.55 0.06
N TRP A 18 10.74 -4.88 -0.14
CA TRP A 18 9.84 -4.19 -1.07
C TRP A 18 9.20 -2.93 -0.46
N ASP A 19 9.23 -2.78 0.86
CA ASP A 19 8.67 -1.59 1.52
C ASP A 19 9.64 -0.42 1.32
N ALA A 20 9.23 0.53 0.49
CA ALA A 20 10.02 1.72 0.16
C ALA A 20 9.89 2.85 1.20
N GLY A 21 9.04 2.70 2.22
CA GLY A 21 8.77 3.74 3.22
C GLY A 21 7.96 4.93 2.72
N THR A 22 7.49 4.90 1.46
CA THR A 22 6.76 5.99 0.81
C THR A 22 6.02 5.51 -0.43
N SER A 23 5.10 6.33 -0.94
CA SER A 23 4.46 6.09 -2.23
C SER A 23 5.42 6.30 -3.41
N PRO A 24 5.27 5.54 -4.51
CA PRO A 24 6.08 5.74 -5.70
C PRO A 24 5.97 7.19 -6.22
N PRO A 25 7.08 7.84 -6.61
CA PRO A 25 7.05 9.23 -7.12
C PRO A 25 6.13 9.43 -8.32
N ALA A 26 5.97 8.40 -9.16
CA ALA A 26 5.05 8.44 -10.29
C ALA A 26 3.59 8.55 -9.85
N LEU A 27 3.19 7.84 -8.78
CA LEU A 27 1.85 7.91 -8.23
C LEU A 27 1.58 9.29 -7.63
N GLN A 28 2.54 9.80 -6.84
CA GLN A 28 2.45 11.13 -6.26
C GLN A 28 2.25 12.19 -7.34
N ARG A 29 3.01 12.11 -8.44
CA ARG A 29 2.85 13.02 -9.58
C ARG A 29 1.46 12.97 -10.21
N LEU A 30 0.85 11.78 -10.33
CA LEU A 30 -0.51 11.65 -10.87
C LEU A 30 -1.57 12.27 -9.95
N VAL A 31 -1.37 12.14 -8.63
CA VAL A 31 -2.21 12.78 -7.60
C VAL A 31 -2.07 14.29 -7.68
N ASP A 32 -0.84 14.81 -7.75
CA ASP A 32 -0.56 16.25 -7.80
C ASP A 32 -1.11 16.90 -9.08
N LEU A 33 -1.06 16.18 -10.21
CA LEU A 33 -1.66 16.62 -11.47
C LEU A 33 -3.20 16.53 -11.48
N GLY A 34 -3.82 15.96 -10.45
CA GLY A 34 -5.28 15.78 -10.38
C GLY A 34 -5.83 14.79 -11.42
N THR A 35 -4.98 13.88 -11.92
CA THR A 35 -5.32 12.97 -13.03
C THR A 35 -5.92 11.65 -12.58
N VAL A 36 -5.83 11.35 -11.28
CA VAL A 36 -6.45 10.14 -10.73
C VAL A 36 -7.97 10.37 -10.60
N PRO A 37 -8.81 9.48 -11.15
CA PRO A 37 -10.26 9.62 -11.09
C PRO A 37 -10.81 9.65 -9.67
N SER A 38 -11.95 10.32 -9.51
CA SER A 38 -12.78 10.22 -8.31
C SER A 38 -13.46 8.85 -8.21
N GLY A 39 -14.02 8.54 -7.04
CA GLY A 39 -14.75 7.30 -6.79
C GLY A 39 -14.00 6.33 -5.88
N ARG A 40 -14.08 5.02 -6.19
CA ARG A 40 -13.51 3.96 -5.35
C ARG A 40 -12.22 3.43 -5.96
N VAL A 41 -11.17 3.35 -5.15
CA VAL A 41 -9.85 2.86 -5.55
C VAL A 41 -9.47 1.65 -4.71
N LEU A 42 -8.95 0.60 -5.35
CA LEU A 42 -8.46 -0.60 -4.69
C LEU A 42 -6.93 -0.67 -4.82
N VAL A 43 -6.24 -0.86 -3.70
CA VAL A 43 -4.79 -1.13 -3.65
C VAL A 43 -4.58 -2.58 -3.18
N PRO A 44 -4.37 -3.53 -4.10
CA PRO A 44 -4.13 -4.93 -3.75
C PRO A 44 -2.69 -5.13 -3.27
N GLY A 45 -2.50 -5.89 -2.19
CA GLY A 45 -1.19 -6.06 -1.55
C GLY A 45 -0.67 -4.74 -0.98
N CYS A 46 -1.52 -4.01 -0.26
CA CYS A 46 -1.23 -2.62 0.12
C CYS A 46 -0.07 -2.46 1.11
N GLY A 47 0.40 -3.54 1.76
CA GLY A 47 1.49 -3.49 2.73
C GLY A 47 1.21 -2.47 3.84
N THR A 48 2.21 -1.63 4.15
CA THR A 48 2.10 -0.53 5.12
C THR A 48 1.12 0.58 4.69
N GLY A 49 0.67 0.60 3.43
CA GLY A 49 -0.44 1.44 3.00
C GLY A 49 -0.08 2.87 2.59
N TYR A 50 1.17 3.19 2.26
CA TYR A 50 1.56 4.53 1.78
C TYR A 50 0.70 5.01 0.60
N ASP A 51 0.44 4.12 -0.35
CA ASP A 51 -0.39 4.44 -1.54
C ASP A 51 -1.85 4.72 -1.17
N LEU A 52 -2.36 4.11 -0.10
CA LEU A 52 -3.68 4.44 0.43
C LEU A 52 -3.72 5.90 0.88
N ALA A 53 -2.70 6.32 1.65
CA ALA A 53 -2.60 7.68 2.15
C ALA A 53 -2.43 8.70 1.01
N ALA A 54 -1.59 8.40 0.01
CA ALA A 54 -1.41 9.28 -1.15
C ALA A 54 -2.67 9.41 -2.02
N LEU A 55 -3.47 8.34 -2.12
CA LEU A 55 -4.71 8.31 -2.89
C LEU A 55 -5.92 8.84 -2.13
N ALA A 56 -5.91 8.88 -0.80
CA ALA A 56 -7.07 9.32 -0.02
C ALA A 56 -7.36 10.81 -0.25
N ARG A 57 -8.60 11.13 -0.66
CA ARG A 57 -9.10 12.49 -0.85
C ARG A 57 -10.60 12.52 -0.57
N SER A 58 -11.18 13.71 -0.43
CA SER A 58 -12.63 13.88 -0.21
C SER A 58 -13.51 13.27 -1.31
N ASP A 59 -12.97 13.09 -2.52
CA ASP A 59 -13.64 12.52 -3.69
C ASP A 59 -13.19 11.09 -4.00
N ARG A 60 -12.35 10.48 -3.16
CA ARG A 60 -11.79 9.13 -3.36
C ARG A 60 -11.87 8.29 -2.09
N GLU A 61 -12.68 7.24 -2.12
CA GLU A 61 -12.65 6.17 -1.12
C GLU A 61 -11.59 5.14 -1.53
N VAL A 62 -10.57 4.94 -0.70
CA VAL A 62 -9.47 4.03 -1.00
C VAL A 62 -9.53 2.81 -0.09
N VAL A 63 -9.52 1.62 -0.68
CA VAL A 63 -9.56 0.34 0.02
C VAL A 63 -8.26 -0.41 -0.21
N GLY A 64 -7.60 -0.81 0.87
CA GLY A 64 -6.43 -1.67 0.84
C GLY A 64 -6.77 -3.10 1.22
N ILE A 65 -6.15 -4.07 0.55
CA ILE A 65 -6.22 -5.48 0.93
C ILE A 65 -4.79 -6.01 1.06
N ASP A 66 -4.48 -6.61 2.20
CA ASP A 66 -3.23 -7.34 2.40
C ASP A 66 -3.52 -8.67 3.11
N LEU A 67 -2.68 -9.68 2.85
CA LEU A 67 -2.79 -11.00 3.46
C LEU A 67 -2.26 -11.03 4.91
N SER A 68 -1.46 -10.03 5.28
CA SER A 68 -0.71 -9.95 6.53
C SER A 68 -1.35 -9.00 7.55
N GLU A 69 -1.69 -9.52 8.73
CA GLU A 69 -2.10 -8.69 9.87
C GLU A 69 -0.99 -7.75 10.35
N ASP A 70 0.28 -8.13 10.16
CA ASP A 70 1.43 -7.28 10.47
C ASP A 70 1.52 -6.07 9.53
N ALA A 71 1.18 -6.23 8.24
CA ALA A 71 1.07 -5.12 7.30
C ALA A 71 -0.03 -4.14 7.72
N ARG A 72 -1.20 -4.69 8.09
CA ARG A 72 -2.31 -3.89 8.63
C ARG A 72 -1.91 -3.15 9.91
N ARG A 73 -1.17 -3.79 10.82
CA ARG A 73 -0.64 -3.12 12.02
C ARG A 73 0.29 -1.97 11.67
N ALA A 74 1.20 -2.16 10.71
CA ALA A 74 2.10 -1.11 10.26
C ALA A 74 1.35 0.12 9.76
N PHE A 75 0.27 -0.07 9.00
CA PHE A 75 -0.61 1.02 8.55
C PHE A 75 -1.26 1.79 9.71
N MET A 76 -1.71 1.09 10.76
CA MET A 76 -2.40 1.72 11.89
C MET A 76 -1.46 2.50 12.85
N THR A 77 -0.15 2.32 12.70
CA THR A 77 0.88 2.95 13.53
C THR A 77 1.67 4.05 12.83
N ALA A 78 1.47 4.22 11.53
CA ALA A 78 2.06 5.27 10.70
C ALA A 78 1.26 6.57 10.81
#